data_AF-A0A524BIN4-F1
#
_entry.id   AF-A0A524BIN4-F1
#
_cell.length_a   1.000
_cell.length_b   1.000
_cell.length_c   1.000
_cell.angle_alpha   90.00
_cell.angle_beta   90.00
_cell.angle_gamma   90.00
#
_symmetry.space_group_name_H-M   'P 1'
#
loop_
_entity.id
_entity.type
_entity.pdbx_description
1 polymer ?
#
loop_
_entity_poly.entity_id
_entity_poly.type
_entity_poly.pdbx_seq_one_letter_code
_entity_poly.pdbx_strand_id
1 'polypeptide(L)'
;MLTSEQRAALERWGIRIDGPVDDHPFAWWGLRDDTHVVVKAGEAAARMREAAALRTLGSGAAAVVELDADSGLLVTERILPGDDIRPLARIDDDAATRHVAELAVLLRQDQGADDLPPLSAIGEAFDGARDTRIPDRLRDRAEEVFRELIATSTDQVALHGDLHHMNVLNAGGRWRAIDPHGWVGDPAFEAAALLANPRGLVEEGDARFMDGRDLAQRSRRRASIYAEVAGLDVERVRAWGFVGCVIAELWMLESHDLVHGAPLAVAEVMIETL
;
A
#
# COMPACT_ATOMS: atom_id res chain seq x y z
N MET A 1 -8.59 13.06 17.18
CA MET A 1 -8.77 14.53 17.27
C MET A 1 -7.42 15.20 17.16
N LEU A 2 -7.31 16.34 16.47
CA LEU A 2 -6.06 17.10 16.37
C LEU A 2 -5.62 17.68 17.72
N THR A 3 -4.32 17.84 17.93
CA THR A 3 -3.75 18.54 19.09
C THR A 3 -3.87 20.06 18.92
N SER A 4 -3.63 20.82 20.00
CA SER A 4 -3.61 22.29 19.92
C SER A 4 -2.46 22.81 19.05
N GLU A 5 -1.31 22.12 19.06
CA GLU A 5 -0.17 22.42 18.22
C GLU A 5 -0.48 22.20 16.74
N GLN A 6 -1.08 21.07 16.39
CA GLN A 6 -1.52 20.76 15.02
C GLN A 6 -2.55 21.76 14.51
N ARG A 7 -3.51 22.18 15.35
CA ARG A 7 -4.46 23.25 15.00
C ARG A 7 -3.75 24.58 14.71
N ALA A 8 -2.80 24.96 15.55
CA ALA A 8 -2.02 26.17 15.34
C ALA A 8 -1.18 26.09 14.05
N ALA A 9 -0.67 24.92 13.66
CA ALA A 9 0.01 24.72 12.38
C ALA A 9 -0.93 24.95 11.19
N LEU A 10 -2.11 24.34 11.20
CA LEU A 10 -3.12 24.54 10.15
C LEU A 10 -3.54 26.00 10.01
N GLU A 11 -3.73 26.71 11.13
CA GLU A 11 -4.03 28.16 11.12
C GLU A 11 -2.91 28.97 10.48
N ARG A 12 -1.64 28.68 10.81
CA ARG A 12 -0.47 29.33 10.18
C ARG A 12 -0.39 29.07 8.68
N TRP A 13 -0.78 27.88 8.24
CA TRP A 13 -0.78 27.50 6.82
C TRP A 13 -2.03 27.97 6.06
N GLY A 14 -3.01 28.56 6.74
CA GLY A 14 -4.27 28.99 6.13
C GLY A 14 -5.17 27.83 5.71
N ILE A 15 -5.07 26.67 6.37
CA ILE A 15 -5.84 25.48 6.05
C ILE A 15 -7.08 25.40 6.93
N ARG A 16 -8.25 25.37 6.28
CA ARG A 16 -9.54 25.16 6.94
C ARG A 16 -9.98 23.71 6.74
N ILE A 17 -10.33 23.02 7.83
CA ILE A 17 -10.91 21.67 7.78
C ILE A 17 -12.40 21.77 7.46
N ASP A 18 -12.85 20.96 6.51
CA ASP A 18 -14.27 20.85 6.13
C ASP A 18 -14.97 19.70 6.86
N GLY A 19 -14.26 18.60 7.13
CA GLY A 19 -14.82 17.43 7.80
C GLY A 19 -13.85 16.25 7.84
N PRO A 20 -14.17 15.18 8.59
CA PRO A 20 -13.38 13.95 8.54
C PRO A 20 -13.45 13.29 7.15
N VAL A 21 -12.41 12.55 6.80
CA VAL A 21 -12.46 11.57 5.71
C VAL A 21 -13.20 10.34 6.25
N ASP A 22 -14.18 9.85 5.51
CA ASP A 22 -14.96 8.67 5.90
C ASP A 22 -14.04 7.47 6.13
N ASP A 23 -14.30 6.68 7.17
CA ASP A 23 -13.52 5.49 7.58
C ASP A 23 -12.01 5.71 7.87
N HIS A 24 -11.53 6.96 7.92
CA HIS A 24 -10.15 7.30 8.25
C HIS A 24 -10.07 8.25 9.47
N PRO A 25 -9.97 7.71 10.70
CA PRO A 25 -10.14 8.47 11.96
C PRO A 25 -9.06 9.54 12.23
N PHE A 26 -8.02 9.58 11.40
CA PHE A 26 -6.91 10.52 11.49
C PHE A 26 -6.68 11.33 10.21
N ALA A 27 -7.69 11.39 9.33
CA ALA A 27 -7.66 12.20 8.12
C ALA A 27 -8.87 13.14 8.04
N TRP A 28 -8.65 14.34 7.48
CA TRP A 28 -9.68 15.36 7.29
C TRP A 28 -9.58 15.97 5.89
N TRP A 29 -10.74 16.23 5.29
CA TRP A 29 -10.84 17.11 4.14
C TRP A 29 -10.58 18.54 4.57
N GLY A 30 -9.88 19.30 3.74
CA GLY A 30 -9.72 20.72 3.95
C GLY A 30 -9.50 21.50 2.68
N LEU A 31 -9.37 22.81 2.87
CA LEU A 31 -9.13 23.80 1.84
C LEU A 31 -7.99 24.71 2.26
N ARG A 32 -7.05 24.93 1.34
CA ARG A 32 -6.06 26.01 1.38
C ARG A 32 -6.38 26.97 0.24
N ASP A 33 -6.84 28.15 0.56
CA ASP A 33 -7.44 29.07 -0.41
C ASP A 33 -8.56 28.35 -1.21
N ASP A 34 -8.40 28.19 -2.53
CA ASP A 34 -9.32 27.46 -3.41
C ASP A 34 -8.87 26.02 -3.75
N THR A 35 -7.81 25.52 -3.10
CA THR A 35 -7.23 24.20 -3.37
C THR A 35 -7.68 23.19 -2.32
N HIS A 36 -8.24 22.06 -2.78
CA HIS A 36 -8.62 20.96 -1.90
C HIS A 36 -7.39 20.18 -1.42
N VAL A 37 -7.35 19.91 -0.12
CA VAL A 37 -6.26 19.20 0.56
C VAL A 37 -6.79 18.08 1.45
N VAL A 38 -5.91 17.16 1.80
CA VAL A 38 -6.13 16.13 2.83
C VAL A 38 -5.16 16.38 3.96
N VAL A 39 -5.68 16.56 5.18
CA VAL A 39 -4.90 16.71 6.40
C VAL A 39 -4.84 15.36 7.11
N LYS A 40 -3.65 14.89 7.45
CA LYS A 40 -3.42 13.61 8.13
C LYS A 40 -2.58 13.83 9.38
N ALA A 41 -3.03 13.28 10.50
CA ALA A 41 -2.28 13.32 11.76
C ALA A 41 -1.90 11.91 12.20
N GLY A 42 -0.79 11.76 12.92
CA GLY A 42 -0.42 10.47 13.49
C GLY A 42 0.98 10.49 14.07
N GLU A 43 1.60 9.32 14.09
CA GLU A 43 2.97 9.15 14.56
C GLU A 43 3.94 9.93 13.65
N ALA A 44 4.85 10.70 14.27
CA ALA A 44 5.75 11.62 13.57
C ALA A 44 6.61 10.91 12.53
N ALA A 45 7.25 9.79 12.87
CA ALA A 45 8.12 9.08 11.94
C ALA A 45 7.34 8.50 10.76
N ALA A 46 6.12 7.99 11.00
CA ALA A 46 5.24 7.51 9.94
C ALA A 46 4.87 8.63 8.94
N ARG A 47 4.51 9.83 9.42
CA ARG A 47 4.17 10.97 8.55
C ARG A 47 5.37 11.53 7.80
N MET A 48 6.55 11.56 8.43
CA MET A 48 7.80 11.94 7.77
C MET A 48 8.14 10.99 6.64
N ARG A 49 8.03 9.68 6.88
CA ARG A 49 8.28 8.64 5.86
C ARG A 49 7.27 8.71 4.72
N GLU A 50 5.99 8.88 5.01
CA GLU A 50 4.95 9.08 3.98
C GLU A 50 5.25 10.31 3.12
N ALA A 51 5.63 11.43 3.72
CA ALA A 51 5.98 12.65 3.00
C ALA A 51 7.25 12.47 2.14
N ALA A 52 8.27 11.77 2.65
CA ALA A 52 9.46 11.43 1.89
C ALA A 52 9.11 10.56 0.67
N ALA A 53 8.28 9.53 0.88
CA ALA A 53 7.84 8.65 -0.19
C ALA A 53 7.06 9.39 -1.27
N LEU A 54 6.08 10.23 -0.89
CA LEU A 54 5.31 11.03 -1.85
C LEU A 54 6.21 11.96 -2.67
N ARG A 55 7.23 12.57 -2.06
CA ARG A 55 8.21 13.41 -2.76
C ARG A 55 9.07 12.62 -3.73
N THR A 56 9.52 11.43 -3.34
CA THR A 56 10.36 10.54 -4.18
C THR A 56 9.56 9.90 -5.32
N LEU A 57 8.28 9.58 -5.11
CA LEU A 57 7.41 8.98 -6.11
C LEU A 57 6.91 10.01 -7.15
N GLY A 58 7.07 11.30 -6.86
CA GLY A 58 6.89 12.39 -7.79
C GLY A 58 5.48 12.48 -8.36
N SER A 59 5.37 12.79 -9.65
CA SER A 59 4.10 13.13 -10.30
C SER A 59 3.05 12.01 -10.33
N GLY A 60 3.47 10.76 -10.14
CA GLY A 60 2.59 9.60 -10.04
C GLY A 60 1.83 9.51 -8.72
N ALA A 61 2.28 10.19 -7.66
CA ALA A 61 1.67 10.19 -6.34
C ALA A 61 1.13 11.58 -5.96
N ALA A 62 0.31 11.68 -4.91
CA ALA A 62 -0.14 12.97 -4.40
C ALA A 62 1.03 13.83 -3.89
N ALA A 63 0.99 15.13 -4.20
CA ALA A 63 1.97 16.09 -3.76
C ALA A 63 1.81 16.40 -2.26
N VAL A 64 2.96 16.50 -1.58
CA VAL A 64 3.04 17.07 -0.23
C VAL A 64 2.87 18.58 -0.30
N VAL A 65 1.90 19.09 0.44
CA VAL A 65 1.60 20.53 0.55
C VAL A 65 2.31 21.14 1.74
N GLU A 66 2.21 20.50 2.92
CA GLU A 66 2.89 20.91 4.15
C GLU A 66 3.24 19.68 4.99
N LEU A 67 4.31 19.77 5.79
CA LEU A 67 4.67 18.77 6.79
C LEU A 67 5.16 19.49 8.05
N ASP A 68 4.55 19.18 9.17
CA ASP A 68 5.07 19.47 10.50
C ASP A 68 5.52 18.11 11.09
N ALA A 69 6.82 17.88 10.97
CA ALA A 69 7.45 16.61 11.33
C ALA A 69 7.39 16.35 12.84
N ASP A 70 7.52 17.40 13.66
CA ASP A 70 7.55 17.30 15.11
C ASP A 70 6.18 16.87 15.68
N SER A 71 5.10 17.44 15.14
CA SER A 71 3.74 17.13 15.59
C SER A 71 3.08 15.97 14.83
N GLY A 72 3.76 15.39 13.83
CA GLY A 72 3.21 14.32 12.99
C GLY A 72 1.98 14.76 12.21
N LEU A 73 2.04 15.92 11.55
CA LEU A 73 0.97 16.48 10.73
C LEU A 73 1.42 16.62 9.28
N LEU A 74 0.76 15.90 8.38
CA LEU A 74 1.01 15.93 6.95
C LEU A 74 -0.21 16.48 6.21
N VAL A 75 0.02 17.39 5.27
CA VAL A 75 -1.00 17.89 4.36
C VAL A 75 -0.61 17.51 2.94
N THR A 76 -1.50 16.84 2.22
CA THR A 76 -1.31 16.49 0.81
C THR A 76 -2.35 17.17 -0.06
N GLU A 77 -2.10 17.25 -1.36
CA GLU A 77 -3.18 17.58 -2.30
C GLU A 77 -4.30 16.53 -2.19
N ARG A 78 -5.54 16.95 -2.45
CA ARG A 78 -6.64 16.02 -2.68
C ARG A 78 -6.71 15.68 -4.16
N ILE A 79 -6.65 14.39 -4.48
CA ILE A 79 -6.86 13.92 -5.85
C ILE A 79 -8.35 14.07 -6.20
N LEU A 80 -8.65 14.71 -7.33
CA LEU A 80 -10.01 14.91 -7.84
C LEU A 80 -10.15 14.32 -9.26
N PRO A 81 -11.25 13.62 -9.57
CA PRO A 81 -12.44 13.40 -8.74
C PRO A 81 -12.21 12.52 -7.50
N GLY A 82 -11.18 11.66 -7.52
CA GLY A 82 -10.71 10.95 -6.33
C GLY A 82 -11.36 9.59 -6.06
N ASP A 83 -12.21 9.10 -6.97
CA ASP A 83 -12.72 7.73 -6.89
C ASP A 83 -11.57 6.72 -7.05
N ASP A 84 -11.52 5.72 -6.17
CA ASP A 84 -10.56 4.63 -6.29
C ASP A 84 -10.90 3.66 -7.44
N ILE A 85 -9.95 2.80 -7.81
CA ILE A 85 -10.10 1.89 -8.96
C ILE A 85 -11.03 0.70 -8.73
N ARG A 86 -11.61 0.52 -7.52
CA ARG A 86 -12.46 -0.66 -7.21
C ARG A 86 -13.68 -0.82 -8.13
N PRO A 87 -14.40 0.24 -8.55
CA PRO A 87 -15.51 0.09 -9.50
C PRO A 87 -15.06 -0.54 -10.83
N LEU A 88 -13.85 -0.19 -11.32
CA LEU A 88 -13.29 -0.83 -12.50
C LEU A 88 -12.92 -2.29 -12.22
N ALA A 89 -12.26 -2.55 -11.09
CA ALA A 89 -11.87 -3.91 -10.73
C ALA A 89 -13.09 -4.85 -10.67
N ARG A 90 -14.23 -4.39 -10.14
CA ARG A 90 -15.48 -5.16 -10.06
C ARG A 90 -16.01 -5.61 -11.42
N ILE A 91 -15.79 -4.82 -12.47
CA ILE A 91 -16.27 -5.14 -13.83
C ILE A 91 -15.18 -5.81 -14.68
N ASP A 92 -13.91 -5.47 -14.44
CA ASP A 92 -12.75 -5.92 -15.19
C ASP A 92 -11.47 -5.83 -14.31
N ASP A 93 -11.25 -6.89 -13.52
CA ASP A 93 -10.08 -7.02 -12.63
C ASP A 93 -8.75 -7.04 -13.40
N ASP A 94 -8.77 -7.57 -14.62
CA ASP A 94 -7.61 -7.62 -15.52
C ASP A 94 -7.21 -6.19 -15.94
N ALA A 95 -8.17 -5.34 -16.33
CA ALA A 95 -7.92 -3.94 -16.68
C ALA A 95 -7.45 -3.13 -15.46
N ALA A 96 -8.10 -3.31 -14.30
CA ALA A 96 -7.67 -2.63 -13.07
C ALA A 96 -6.23 -3.02 -12.70
N THR A 97 -5.88 -4.31 -12.77
CA THR A 97 -4.53 -4.80 -12.51
C THR A 97 -3.50 -4.17 -13.44
N ARG A 98 -3.82 -4.04 -14.75
CA ARG A 98 -2.93 -3.36 -15.70
C ARG A 98 -2.66 -1.93 -15.28
N HIS A 99 -3.69 -1.17 -14.93
CA HIS A 99 -3.52 0.23 -14.52
C HIS A 99 -2.71 0.38 -13.22
N VAL A 100 -2.88 -0.52 -12.25
CA VAL A 100 -2.05 -0.53 -11.04
C VAL A 100 -0.59 -0.81 -11.39
N ALA A 101 -0.33 -1.77 -12.28
CA ALA A 101 1.03 -2.08 -12.73
C ALA A 101 1.67 -0.95 -13.57
N GLU A 102 0.90 -0.30 -14.45
CA GLU A 102 1.34 0.88 -15.20
C GLU A 102 1.70 2.04 -14.26
N LEU A 103 0.88 2.28 -13.23
CA LEU A 103 1.17 3.27 -12.20
C LEU A 103 2.44 2.91 -11.42
N ALA A 104 2.61 1.64 -11.02
CA ALA A 104 3.85 1.19 -10.38
C ALA A 104 5.10 1.43 -11.24
N VAL A 105 5.01 1.24 -12.56
CA VAL A 105 6.10 1.55 -13.48
C VAL A 105 6.37 3.05 -13.53
N LEU A 106 5.33 3.88 -13.60
CA LEU A 106 5.45 5.35 -13.60
C LEU A 106 6.15 5.86 -12.33
N LEU A 107 5.75 5.35 -11.16
CA LEU A 107 6.30 5.73 -9.85
C LEU A 107 7.80 5.44 -9.72
N ARG A 108 8.35 4.51 -10.52
CA ARG A 108 9.78 4.17 -10.53
C ARG A 108 10.66 5.13 -11.34
N GLN A 109 10.07 5.95 -12.21
CA GLN A 109 10.83 6.72 -13.21
C GLN A 109 11.40 8.05 -12.67
N ASP A 110 10.97 8.51 -11.49
CA ASP A 110 11.19 9.89 -11.02
C ASP A 110 12.04 9.99 -9.72
N GLN A 111 13.13 9.22 -9.59
CA GLN A 111 13.68 8.93 -8.26
C GLN A 111 14.99 9.64 -7.86
N GLY A 112 14.90 10.38 -6.75
CA GLY A 112 15.95 10.54 -5.72
C GLY A 112 15.47 9.87 -4.42
N ALA A 113 16.24 8.92 -3.88
CA ALA A 113 15.76 7.94 -2.89
C ALA A 113 16.46 8.04 -1.51
N ASP A 114 17.05 9.19 -1.19
CA ASP A 114 18.06 9.27 -0.12
C ASP A 114 17.52 9.07 1.31
N ASP A 115 16.20 9.20 1.53
CA ASP A 115 15.58 9.21 2.88
C ASP A 115 14.58 8.07 3.16
N LEU A 116 14.46 7.08 2.27
CA LEU A 116 13.52 5.96 2.46
C LEU A 116 14.20 4.73 3.08
N PRO A 117 13.55 4.03 4.03
CA PRO A 117 14.12 2.84 4.65
C PRO A 117 14.25 1.69 3.64
N PRO A 118 15.26 0.81 3.80
CA PRO A 118 15.40 -0.35 2.94
C PRO A 118 14.25 -1.32 3.16
N LEU A 119 13.82 -1.98 2.10
CA LEU A 119 12.74 -2.97 2.13
C LEU A 119 13.05 -4.12 3.10
N SER A 120 14.32 -4.43 3.36
CA SER A 120 14.71 -5.44 4.37
C SER A 120 14.16 -5.16 5.77
N ALA A 121 13.88 -3.90 6.11
CA ALA A 121 13.32 -3.53 7.41
C ALA A 121 11.90 -4.07 7.64
N ILE A 122 11.13 -4.40 6.59
CA ILE A 122 9.81 -5.04 6.78
C ILE A 122 9.92 -6.42 7.44
N GLY A 123 11.13 -7.01 7.45
CA GLY A 123 11.42 -8.28 8.11
C GLY A 123 11.17 -8.25 9.62
N GLU A 124 11.16 -7.08 10.25
CA GLU A 124 10.82 -6.90 11.67
C GLU A 124 9.43 -7.45 12.01
N ALA A 125 8.51 -7.52 11.02
CA ALA A 125 7.19 -8.13 11.19
C ALA A 125 7.29 -9.60 11.65
N PHE A 126 8.37 -10.31 11.29
CA PHE A 126 8.58 -11.71 11.69
C PHE A 126 9.17 -11.86 13.10
N ASP A 127 9.58 -10.78 13.77
CA ASP A 127 10.16 -10.83 15.13
C ASP A 127 9.09 -10.88 16.23
N GLY A 128 7.83 -10.56 15.89
CA GLY A 128 6.70 -10.59 16.83
C GLY A 128 6.44 -11.98 17.42
N ALA A 129 5.75 -12.05 18.57
CA ALA A 129 5.42 -13.34 19.20
C ALA A 129 4.62 -14.25 18.25
N ARG A 130 4.78 -15.57 18.40
CA ARG A 130 3.92 -16.52 17.67
C ARG A 130 2.50 -16.44 18.21
N ASP A 131 1.54 -16.46 17.29
CA ASP A 131 0.12 -16.46 17.60
C ASP A 131 -0.60 -17.52 16.75
N THR A 132 -1.42 -18.34 17.39
CA THR A 132 -2.13 -19.47 16.75
C THR A 132 -3.09 -19.05 15.64
N ARG A 133 -3.48 -17.77 15.56
CA ARG A 133 -4.34 -17.22 14.50
C ARG A 133 -3.61 -17.14 13.16
N ILE A 134 -2.28 -17.13 13.14
CA ILE A 134 -1.46 -17.20 11.93
C ILE A 134 -0.76 -18.56 11.91
N PRO A 135 -1.03 -19.44 10.92
CA PRO A 135 -0.42 -20.76 10.87
C PRO A 135 1.11 -20.70 10.80
N ASP A 136 1.80 -21.39 11.71
CA ASP A 136 3.27 -21.44 11.76
C ASP A 136 3.89 -21.84 10.41
N ARG A 137 3.28 -22.78 9.67
CA ARG A 137 3.77 -23.19 8.35
C ARG A 137 3.80 -22.04 7.33
N LEU A 138 2.82 -21.13 7.38
CA LEU A 138 2.75 -19.99 6.45
C LEU A 138 3.78 -18.95 6.87
N ARG A 139 3.87 -18.67 8.17
CA ARG A 139 4.85 -17.74 8.74
C ARG A 139 6.29 -18.18 8.44
N ASP A 140 6.63 -19.42 8.77
CA ASP A 140 7.99 -19.94 8.61
C ASP A 140 8.39 -19.98 7.12
N ARG A 141 7.48 -20.39 6.23
CA ARG A 141 7.74 -20.37 4.78
C ARG A 141 7.86 -18.95 4.24
N ALA A 142 7.03 -18.01 4.69
CA ALA A 142 7.12 -16.62 4.27
C ALA A 142 8.42 -15.97 4.72
N GLU A 143 8.89 -16.27 5.94
CA GLU A 143 10.16 -15.77 6.45
C GLU A 143 11.36 -16.33 5.64
N GLU A 144 11.32 -17.63 5.30
CA GLU A 144 12.34 -18.25 4.43
C GLU A 144 12.39 -17.59 3.04
N VAL A 145 11.23 -17.48 2.38
CA VAL A 145 11.11 -16.86 1.04
C VAL A 145 11.52 -15.39 1.09
N PHE A 146 11.13 -14.65 2.14
CA PHE A 146 11.54 -13.27 2.34
C PHE A 146 13.06 -13.11 2.38
N ARG A 147 13.75 -13.94 3.17
CA ARG A 147 15.22 -13.90 3.27
C ARG A 147 15.88 -14.19 1.92
N GLU A 148 15.36 -15.14 1.15
CA GLU A 148 15.85 -15.45 -0.19
C GLU A 148 15.65 -14.26 -1.16
N LEU A 149 14.46 -13.66 -1.16
CA LEU A 149 14.14 -12.52 -2.02
C LEU A 149 15.03 -11.31 -1.72
N ILE A 150 15.24 -10.99 -0.44
CA ILE A 150 16.15 -9.92 -0.02
C ILE A 150 17.59 -10.23 -0.46
N ALA A 151 18.06 -11.47 -0.27
CA ALA A 151 19.43 -11.85 -0.63
C ALA A 151 19.69 -11.86 -2.15
N THR A 152 18.66 -12.04 -2.96
CA THR A 152 18.75 -12.16 -4.43
C THR A 152 18.31 -10.91 -5.19
N SER A 153 17.89 -9.84 -4.48
CA SER A 153 17.45 -8.60 -5.13
C SER A 153 18.62 -7.91 -5.83
N THR A 154 18.48 -7.65 -7.13
CA THR A 154 19.50 -6.97 -7.94
C THR A 154 19.20 -5.49 -8.16
N ASP A 155 17.92 -5.10 -8.08
CA ASP A 155 17.47 -3.74 -8.27
C ASP A 155 17.04 -3.12 -6.94
N GLN A 156 17.20 -1.81 -6.82
CA GLN A 156 16.78 -1.00 -5.68
C GLN A 156 16.06 0.23 -6.22
N VAL A 157 14.74 0.24 -6.06
CA VAL A 157 13.88 1.37 -6.44
C VAL A 157 13.07 1.80 -5.23
N ALA A 158 12.70 3.07 -5.14
CA ALA A 158 11.67 3.50 -4.23
C ALA A 158 10.33 2.90 -4.63
N LEU A 159 9.60 2.49 -3.60
CA LEU A 159 8.36 1.73 -3.65
C LEU A 159 7.30 2.49 -2.88
N HIS A 160 6.08 2.45 -3.38
CA HIS A 160 4.91 2.88 -2.63
C HIS A 160 4.71 1.96 -1.41
N GLY A 161 4.81 0.64 -1.61
CA GLY A 161 4.81 -0.36 -0.54
C GLY A 161 3.43 -0.68 0.05
N ASP A 162 2.38 -0.12 -0.55
CA ASP A 162 0.97 -0.39 -0.21
C ASP A 162 0.05 -0.09 -1.41
N LEU A 163 0.52 -0.41 -2.62
CA LEU A 163 -0.17 -0.04 -3.85
C LEU A 163 -1.31 -1.01 -4.15
N HIS A 164 -2.43 -0.83 -3.46
CA HIS A 164 -3.67 -1.58 -3.68
C HIS A 164 -4.80 -0.68 -4.21
N HIS A 165 -5.92 -1.29 -4.62
CA HIS A 165 -7.04 -0.58 -5.25
C HIS A 165 -7.47 0.72 -4.58
N MET A 166 -7.59 0.78 -3.25
CA MET A 166 -8.07 1.98 -2.54
C MET A 166 -7.05 3.13 -2.52
N ASN A 167 -5.78 2.85 -2.81
CA ASN A 167 -4.70 3.83 -2.85
C ASN A 167 -4.40 4.30 -4.28
N VAL A 168 -5.20 3.84 -5.26
CA VAL A 168 -5.07 4.20 -6.68
C VAL A 168 -6.32 4.97 -7.10
N LEU A 169 -6.17 6.29 -7.23
CA LEU A 169 -7.27 7.22 -7.40
C LEU A 169 -7.31 7.81 -8.81
N ASN A 170 -8.53 8.00 -9.32
CA ASN A 170 -8.79 8.67 -10.59
C ASN A 170 -8.54 10.18 -10.45
N ALA A 171 -7.61 10.68 -11.27
CA ALA A 171 -7.23 12.08 -11.37
C ALA A 171 -7.66 12.73 -12.69
N GLY A 172 -8.86 12.36 -13.19
CA GLY A 172 -9.46 12.98 -14.38
C GLY A 172 -8.82 12.52 -15.69
N GLY A 173 -8.60 11.21 -15.85
CA GLY A 173 -8.02 10.61 -17.06
C GLY A 173 -6.63 9.99 -16.88
N ARG A 174 -6.11 10.00 -15.65
CA ARG A 174 -4.95 9.21 -15.23
C ARG A 174 -5.12 8.70 -13.80
N TRP A 175 -4.37 7.68 -13.43
CA TRP A 175 -4.33 7.15 -12.07
C TRP A 175 -3.19 7.79 -11.28
N ARG A 176 -3.43 8.05 -9.99
CA ARG A 176 -2.41 8.55 -9.06
C ARG A 176 -2.46 7.81 -7.73
N ALA A 177 -1.31 7.68 -7.09
CA ALA A 177 -1.17 6.98 -5.82
C ALA A 177 -1.31 7.92 -4.62
N ILE A 178 -1.83 7.39 -3.51
CA ILE A 178 -1.89 8.04 -2.20
C ILE A 178 -1.45 7.07 -1.11
N ASP A 179 -1.06 7.61 0.05
CA ASP A 179 -0.80 6.84 1.28
C ASP A 179 0.32 5.79 1.14
N PRO A 180 1.51 6.15 0.63
CA PRO A 180 2.63 5.22 0.57
C PRO A 180 3.17 4.86 1.96
N HIS A 181 3.55 3.60 2.14
CA HIS A 181 4.40 3.17 3.23
C HIS A 181 5.85 3.62 3.03
N GLY A 182 6.33 3.65 1.79
CA GLY A 182 7.65 4.16 1.43
C GLY A 182 8.81 3.23 1.80
N TRP A 183 9.34 2.52 0.80
CA TRP A 183 10.51 1.65 0.95
C TRP A 183 11.46 1.80 -0.22
N VAL A 184 12.72 1.41 -0.05
CA VAL A 184 13.66 1.20 -1.17
C VAL A 184 13.99 -0.28 -1.28
N GLY A 185 13.73 -0.90 -2.42
CA GLY A 185 14.06 -2.29 -2.60
C GLY A 185 13.60 -2.88 -3.92
N ASP A 186 13.24 -4.16 -3.87
CA ASP A 186 12.88 -4.95 -5.02
C ASP A 186 11.60 -4.43 -5.71
N PRO A 187 11.63 -4.11 -7.02
CA PRO A 187 10.44 -3.68 -7.75
C PRO A 187 9.28 -4.68 -7.70
N ALA A 188 9.53 -5.99 -7.58
CA ALA A 188 8.47 -6.99 -7.52
C ALA A 188 7.63 -6.92 -6.24
N PHE A 189 8.16 -6.32 -5.15
CA PHE A 189 7.41 -6.13 -3.91
C PHE A 189 6.18 -5.23 -4.08
N GLU A 190 6.20 -4.29 -5.01
CA GLU A 190 5.11 -3.33 -5.21
C GLU A 190 3.76 -4.02 -5.53
N ALA A 191 3.80 -5.23 -6.11
CA ALA A 191 2.60 -6.02 -6.39
C ALA A 191 1.98 -6.65 -5.13
N ALA A 192 2.72 -6.72 -4.02
CA ALA A 192 2.35 -7.52 -2.87
C ALA A 192 1.02 -7.08 -2.25
N ALA A 193 0.82 -5.77 -2.06
CA ALA A 193 -0.42 -5.21 -1.52
C ALA A 193 -1.62 -5.47 -2.43
N LEU A 194 -1.45 -5.35 -3.76
CA LEU A 194 -2.49 -5.67 -4.73
C LEU A 194 -2.93 -7.14 -4.67
N LEU A 195 -1.96 -8.05 -4.54
CA LEU A 195 -2.22 -9.49 -4.48
C LEU A 195 -2.82 -9.90 -3.13
N ALA A 196 -2.36 -9.31 -2.03
CA ALA A 196 -2.85 -9.56 -0.68
C ALA A 196 -4.24 -8.96 -0.41
N ASN A 197 -4.70 -8.01 -1.23
CA ASN A 197 -5.96 -7.31 -1.05
C ASN A 197 -7.05 -7.78 -2.04
N PRO A 198 -7.87 -8.77 -1.66
CA PRO A 198 -9.00 -9.20 -2.46
C PRO A 198 -10.23 -8.27 -2.30
N ARG A 199 -10.20 -7.27 -1.40
CA ARG A 199 -11.34 -6.37 -1.09
C ARG A 199 -11.73 -5.45 -2.24
N GLY A 200 -10.93 -5.35 -3.29
CA GLY A 200 -11.24 -4.50 -4.44
C GLY A 200 -12.52 -4.89 -5.21
N LEU A 201 -13.09 -6.05 -4.93
CA LEU A 201 -14.06 -6.72 -5.82
C LEU A 201 -15.39 -7.09 -5.20
N VAL A 202 -15.61 -6.86 -3.90
CA VAL A 202 -16.80 -7.38 -3.22
C VAL A 202 -17.39 -6.27 -2.36
N GLU A 203 -18.58 -5.78 -2.75
CA GLU A 203 -19.32 -4.75 -2.00
C GLU A 203 -19.74 -5.24 -0.61
N GLU A 204 -19.96 -6.56 -0.43
CA GLU A 204 -20.40 -7.18 0.83
C GLU A 204 -19.67 -8.50 1.16
N GLY A 205 -18.61 -8.86 0.41
CA GLY A 205 -18.00 -10.18 0.49
C GLY A 205 -16.56 -10.17 1.01
N ASP A 206 -16.33 -10.96 2.04
CA ASP A 206 -14.99 -11.28 2.49
C ASP A 206 -14.36 -12.33 1.56
N ALA A 207 -13.11 -12.16 1.15
CA ALA A 207 -12.44 -13.17 0.34
C ALA A 207 -12.25 -14.51 1.07
N ARG A 208 -12.41 -14.53 2.39
CA ARG A 208 -12.59 -15.77 3.18
C ARG A 208 -13.75 -16.64 2.67
N PHE A 209 -14.72 -16.08 1.96
CA PHE A 209 -15.88 -16.79 1.42
C PHE A 209 -15.79 -17.13 -0.08
N MET A 210 -14.68 -16.79 -0.73
CA MET A 210 -14.45 -17.21 -2.11
C MET A 210 -14.01 -18.68 -2.19
N ASP A 211 -14.35 -19.38 -3.28
CA ASP A 211 -13.77 -20.70 -3.57
C ASP A 211 -12.23 -20.54 -3.69
N GLY A 212 -11.49 -21.42 -3.01
CA GLY A 212 -10.02 -21.40 -3.04
C GLY A 212 -9.46 -21.53 -4.46
N ARG A 213 -10.18 -22.20 -5.37
CA ARG A 213 -9.78 -22.28 -6.78
C ARG A 213 -9.91 -20.94 -7.50
N ASP A 214 -10.97 -20.20 -7.24
CA ASP A 214 -11.19 -18.88 -7.83
C ASP A 214 -10.14 -17.89 -7.32
N LEU A 215 -9.80 -17.97 -6.02
CA LEU A 215 -8.74 -17.18 -5.40
C LEU A 215 -7.37 -17.50 -6.02
N ALA A 216 -7.07 -18.79 -6.20
CA ALA A 216 -5.82 -19.24 -6.84
C ALA A 216 -5.72 -18.76 -8.29
N GLN A 217 -6.80 -18.89 -9.07
CA GLN A 217 -6.85 -18.44 -10.46
C GLN A 217 -6.66 -16.92 -10.55
N ARG A 218 -7.34 -16.16 -9.69
CA ARG A 218 -7.23 -14.70 -9.65
C ARG A 218 -5.82 -14.24 -9.27
N SER A 219 -5.25 -14.78 -8.20
CA SER A 219 -3.90 -14.43 -7.78
C SER A 219 -2.87 -14.71 -8.86
N ARG A 220 -2.96 -15.85 -9.56
CA ARG A 220 -2.11 -16.15 -10.71
C ARG A 220 -2.33 -15.15 -11.85
N ARG A 221 -3.58 -14.85 -12.18
CA ARG A 221 -3.92 -13.92 -13.27
C ARG A 221 -3.38 -12.52 -13.01
N ARG A 222 -3.58 -11.99 -11.79
CA ARG A 222 -3.06 -10.69 -11.39
C ARG A 222 -1.54 -10.65 -11.45
N ALA A 223 -0.87 -11.66 -10.90
CA ALA A 223 0.59 -11.75 -10.93
C ALA A 223 1.13 -11.80 -12.36
N SER A 224 0.52 -12.57 -13.26
CA SER A 224 0.93 -12.62 -14.67
C SER A 224 0.78 -11.28 -15.38
N ILE A 225 -0.36 -10.61 -15.22
CA ILE A 225 -0.61 -9.29 -15.84
C ILE A 225 0.37 -8.25 -15.29
N TYR A 226 0.54 -8.23 -13.97
CA TYR A 226 1.45 -7.28 -13.33
C TYR A 226 2.88 -7.49 -13.81
N ALA A 227 3.35 -8.74 -13.84
CA ALA A 227 4.68 -9.09 -14.29
C ALA A 227 4.90 -8.71 -15.77
N GLU A 228 3.91 -8.96 -16.64
CA GLU A 228 3.94 -8.58 -18.06
C GLU A 228 4.09 -7.06 -18.23
N VAL A 229 3.24 -6.28 -17.57
CA VAL A 229 3.25 -4.80 -17.67
C VAL A 229 4.52 -4.21 -17.07
N ALA A 230 4.97 -4.71 -15.92
CA ALA A 230 6.12 -4.19 -15.21
C ALA A 230 7.47 -4.71 -15.73
N GLY A 231 7.46 -5.67 -16.66
CA GLY A 231 8.67 -6.30 -17.19
C GLY A 231 9.44 -7.11 -16.13
N LEU A 232 8.73 -7.81 -15.24
CA LEU A 232 9.30 -8.53 -14.10
C LEU A 232 9.13 -10.05 -14.24
N ASP A 233 9.90 -10.81 -13.46
CA ASP A 233 9.69 -12.25 -13.29
C ASP A 233 8.40 -12.51 -12.50
N VAL A 234 7.47 -13.27 -13.12
CA VAL A 234 6.19 -13.61 -12.52
C VAL A 234 6.33 -14.44 -11.24
N GLU A 235 7.34 -15.31 -11.14
CA GLU A 235 7.54 -16.11 -9.94
C GLU A 235 8.07 -15.25 -8.79
N ARG A 236 8.91 -14.25 -9.10
CA ARG A 236 9.36 -13.26 -8.10
C ARG A 236 8.20 -12.38 -7.61
N VAL A 237 7.31 -11.97 -8.50
CA VAL A 237 6.06 -11.26 -8.16
C VAL A 237 5.16 -12.11 -7.25
N ARG A 238 5.01 -13.40 -7.56
CA ARG A 238 4.20 -14.33 -6.74
C ARG A 238 4.82 -14.57 -5.37
N ALA A 239 6.13 -14.73 -5.30
CA ALA A 239 6.86 -14.91 -4.05
C ALA A 239 6.70 -13.70 -3.12
N TRP A 240 6.86 -12.48 -3.66
CA TRP A 240 6.56 -11.25 -2.89
C TRP A 240 5.08 -11.11 -2.53
N GLY A 241 4.17 -11.53 -3.41
CA GLY A 241 2.73 -11.60 -3.11
C GLY A 241 2.43 -12.47 -1.90
N PHE A 242 3.04 -13.66 -1.84
CA PHE A 242 2.90 -14.58 -0.72
C PHE A 242 3.46 -14.00 0.58
N VAL A 243 4.69 -13.46 0.54
CA VAL A 243 5.31 -12.80 1.70
C VAL A 243 4.45 -11.64 2.19
N GLY A 244 3.97 -10.78 1.29
CA GLY A 244 3.12 -9.65 1.63
C GLY A 244 1.79 -10.04 2.27
N CYS A 245 1.19 -11.17 1.85
CA CYS A 245 -0.02 -11.68 2.49
C CYS A 245 0.20 -12.00 3.98
N VAL A 246 1.34 -12.60 4.32
CA VAL A 246 1.66 -12.96 5.71
C VAL A 246 2.07 -11.72 6.50
N ILE A 247 2.88 -10.82 5.94
CA ILE A 247 3.29 -9.57 6.59
C ILE A 247 2.08 -8.69 6.91
N ALA A 248 1.10 -8.58 6.00
CA ALA A 248 -0.11 -7.80 6.23
C ALA A 248 -0.87 -8.27 7.48
N GLU A 249 -0.91 -9.59 7.72
CA GLU A 249 -1.60 -10.17 8.88
C GLU A 249 -0.79 -10.03 10.17
N LEU A 250 0.54 -10.11 10.08
CA LEU A 250 1.43 -9.83 11.21
C LEU A 250 1.28 -8.39 11.69
N TRP A 251 1.22 -7.41 10.79
CA TRP A 251 0.98 -6.01 11.16
C TRP A 251 -0.42 -5.77 11.73
N MET A 252 -1.46 -6.40 11.17
CA MET A 252 -2.82 -6.32 11.72
C MET A 252 -2.88 -6.88 13.14
N LEU A 253 -2.19 -8.01 13.38
CA LEU A 253 -2.11 -8.63 14.69
C LEU A 253 -1.38 -7.72 15.68
N GLU A 254 -0.23 -7.18 15.30
CA GLU A 254 0.56 -6.30 16.17
C GLU A 254 -0.17 -4.99 16.51
N SER A 255 -0.75 -4.34 15.51
CA SER A 255 -1.31 -2.99 15.66
C SER A 255 -2.75 -2.99 16.20
N HIS A 256 -3.51 -4.06 15.98
CA HIS A 256 -4.94 -4.10 16.26
C HIS A 256 -5.40 -5.35 17.02
N ASP A 257 -4.48 -6.26 17.40
CA ASP A 257 -4.81 -7.57 18.00
C ASP A 257 -5.84 -8.36 17.17
N LEU A 258 -5.74 -8.26 15.84
CA LEU A 258 -6.70 -8.81 14.90
C LEU A 258 -5.99 -9.50 13.73
N VAL A 259 -6.54 -10.65 13.30
CA VAL A 259 -6.22 -11.27 12.01
C VAL A 259 -7.44 -11.13 11.11
N HIS A 260 -7.24 -10.59 9.92
CA HIS A 260 -8.33 -10.39 8.96
C HIS A 260 -8.73 -11.73 8.30
N GLY A 261 -7.73 -12.54 7.93
CA GLY A 261 -7.85 -13.87 7.36
C GLY A 261 -7.93 -13.91 5.83
N ALA A 262 -8.32 -12.82 5.16
CA ALA A 262 -8.36 -12.79 3.70
C ALA A 262 -6.96 -12.87 3.05
N PRO A 263 -5.94 -12.08 3.46
CA PRO A 263 -4.57 -12.31 3.03
C PRO A 263 -4.09 -13.73 3.32
N LEU A 264 -4.40 -14.32 4.48
CA LEU A 264 -4.03 -15.73 4.76
C LEU A 264 -4.66 -16.69 3.75
N ALA A 265 -5.94 -16.54 3.41
CA ALA A 265 -6.58 -17.37 2.39
C ALA A 265 -5.87 -17.26 1.02
N VAL A 266 -5.35 -16.08 0.67
CA VAL A 266 -4.53 -15.90 -0.53
C VAL A 266 -3.18 -16.61 -0.39
N ALA A 267 -2.52 -16.48 0.76
CA ALA A 267 -1.25 -17.16 1.03
C ALA A 267 -1.39 -18.69 0.92
N GLU A 268 -2.50 -19.25 1.41
CA GLU A 268 -2.82 -20.68 1.31
C GLU A 268 -2.82 -21.21 -0.11
N VAL A 269 -3.34 -20.44 -1.07
CA VAL A 269 -3.41 -20.87 -2.48
C VAL A 269 -2.13 -20.57 -3.26
N MET A 270 -1.26 -19.70 -2.72
CA MET A 270 0.03 -19.37 -3.30
C MET A 270 1.14 -20.32 -2.86
N ILE A 271 1.09 -20.85 -1.63
CA ILE A 271 2.17 -21.67 -1.06
C ILE A 271 2.42 -22.97 -1.85
N GLU A 272 1.40 -23.54 -2.50
CA GLU A 272 1.55 -24.77 -3.32
C GLU A 272 2.49 -24.61 -4.51
N THR A 273 2.86 -23.37 -4.83
CA THR A 273 3.65 -23.02 -6.00
C THR A 273 4.99 -22.37 -5.67
N LEU A 274 5.36 -22.35 -4.38
CA LEU A 274 6.57 -21.72 -3.85
C LEU A 274 7.48 -22.71 -3.14
#